data_AF-A0A382TRC6-F1
#
_entry.id   AF-A0A382TRC6-F1
#
_cell.length_a   1.000
_cell.length_b   1.000
_cell.length_c   1.000
_cell.angle_alpha   90.00
_cell.angle_beta   90.00
_cell.angle_gamma   90.00
#
_symmetry.space_group_name_H-M   'P 1'
#
loop_
_entity.id
_entity.type
_entity.pdbx_description
1 polymer ?
#
loop_
_entity_poly.entity_id
_entity_poly.type
_entity_poly.pdbx_seq_one_letter_code
_entity_poly.pdbx_strand_id
1 'polypeptide(L)'
;VLHLLASLALVAATLIGARRFGVRRVALPACVPLLLSMAGPLQWVLVSGLAPAPIIGLLAAIQVERGREFGQIIALASVPGLALALMLMMTIGGPGEQRQELSDQIQESLSSMGAQVPDAEQLQQVIDLMLQLFPGMAYLSMLFVAVVGYRIASSVSAAINMSLPVPTPMRQWRLWDEMIW
;
A
#
# COMPACT_ATOMS: atom_id res chain seq x y z
N VAL A 1 -7.55 -8.88 6.14
CA VAL A 1 -8.58 -8.76 5.08
C VAL A 1 -9.33 -7.43 5.14
N LEU A 2 -9.88 -7.05 6.30
CA LEU A 2 -10.63 -5.78 6.48
C LEU A 2 -9.83 -4.52 6.09
N HIS A 3 -8.55 -4.44 6.47
CA HIS A 3 -7.66 -3.32 6.10
C HIS A 3 -7.43 -3.20 4.59
N LEU A 4 -7.29 -4.32 3.88
CA LEU A 4 -7.15 -4.36 2.42
C LEU A 4 -8.42 -3.83 1.74
N LEU A 5 -9.60 -4.30 2.15
CA LEU A 5 -10.87 -3.80 1.60
C LEU A 5 -11.06 -2.30 1.88
N ALA A 6 -10.72 -1.85 3.09
CA ALA A 6 -10.77 -0.44 3.45
C ALA A 6 -9.82 0.41 2.59
N SER A 7 -8.58 -0.05 2.35
CA SER A 7 -7.62 0.65 1.48
C SER A 7 -8.10 0.75 0.04
N LEU A 8 -8.71 -0.31 -0.51
CA LEU A 8 -9.30 -0.31 -1.84
C LEU A 8 -10.47 0.67 -1.95
N ALA A 9 -11.36 0.66 -0.95
CA ALA A 9 -12.47 1.60 -0.88
C ALA A 9 -11.98 3.04 -0.76
N LEU A 10 -10.94 3.30 0.04
CA LEU A 10 -10.33 4.62 0.20
C LEU A 10 -9.72 5.11 -1.11
N VAL A 11 -8.93 4.29 -1.82
CA VAL A 11 -8.37 4.66 -3.13
C VAL A 11 -9.49 5.00 -4.12
N ALA A 12 -10.53 4.17 -4.20
CA ALA A 12 -11.62 4.40 -5.13
C ALA A 12 -12.41 5.66 -4.77
N ALA A 13 -12.71 5.86 -3.48
CA ALA A 13 -13.44 7.02 -2.99
C ALA A 13 -12.65 8.31 -3.19
N THR A 14 -11.33 8.34 -2.93
CA THR A 14 -10.51 9.52 -3.17
C THR A 14 -10.36 9.83 -4.65
N LEU A 15 -10.22 8.82 -5.50
CA LEU A 15 -10.13 9.02 -6.96
C LEU A 15 -11.43 9.59 -7.53
N ILE A 16 -12.57 8.99 -7.20
CA ILE A 16 -13.90 9.45 -7.63
C ILE A 16 -14.20 10.84 -7.05
N GLY A 17 -13.92 11.02 -5.76
CA GLY A 17 -14.10 12.29 -5.07
C GLY A 17 -13.26 13.41 -5.70
N ALA A 18 -11.97 13.15 -5.97
CA ALA A 18 -11.09 14.13 -6.59
C ALA A 18 -11.55 14.49 -8.00
N ARG A 19 -12.03 13.53 -8.78
CA ARG A 19 -12.59 13.81 -10.12
C ARG A 19 -13.91 14.58 -10.07
N ARG A 20 -14.71 14.42 -9.00
CA ARG A 20 -16.05 15.06 -8.90
C ARG A 20 -16.00 16.44 -8.26
N PHE A 21 -15.16 16.63 -7.25
CA PHE A 21 -15.08 17.85 -6.45
C PHE A 21 -13.80 18.66 -6.71
N GLY A 22 -12.88 18.14 -7.53
CA GLY A 22 -11.58 18.72 -7.83
C GLY A 22 -10.50 18.27 -6.83
N VAL A 23 -9.30 17.99 -7.36
CA VAL A 23 -8.15 17.50 -6.58
C VAL A 23 -7.84 18.39 -5.37
N ARG A 24 -7.92 19.72 -5.50
CA ARG A 24 -7.60 20.66 -4.41
C ARG A 24 -8.47 20.48 -3.16
N ARG A 25 -9.76 20.12 -3.33
CA ARG A 25 -10.69 19.95 -2.20
C ARG A 25 -10.53 18.60 -1.52
N VAL A 26 -10.05 17.60 -2.25
CA VAL A 26 -9.88 16.22 -1.74
C VAL A 26 -8.45 15.97 -1.24
N ALA A 27 -7.48 16.79 -1.64
CA ALA A 27 -6.10 16.70 -1.17
C ALA A 27 -5.97 16.83 0.36
N LEU A 28 -6.67 17.81 0.96
CA LEU A 28 -6.68 18.02 2.42
C LEU A 28 -7.16 16.77 3.18
N PRO A 29 -8.39 16.26 2.94
CA PRO A 29 -8.87 15.06 3.64
C PRO A 29 -8.07 13.79 3.28
N ALA A 30 -7.47 13.72 2.08
CA ALA A 30 -6.63 12.59 1.69
C ALA A 30 -5.30 12.54 2.46
N CYS A 31 -4.77 13.69 2.92
CA CYS A 31 -3.55 13.75 3.73
C CYS A 31 -3.79 13.52 5.23
N VAL A 32 -5.03 13.64 5.71
CA VAL A 32 -5.38 13.49 7.14
C VAL A 32 -4.98 12.11 7.69
N PRO A 33 -5.24 10.97 7.01
CA PRO A 33 -4.81 9.66 7.50
C PRO A 33 -3.29 9.51 7.60
N LEU A 34 -2.54 10.14 6.69
CA LEU A 34 -1.08 10.12 6.73
C LEU A 34 -0.54 10.97 7.89
N LEU A 35 -1.09 12.16 8.11
CA LEU A 35 -0.73 13.01 9.24
C LEU A 35 -1.07 12.35 10.59
N LEU A 36 -2.23 11.69 10.68
CA LEU A 36 -2.63 10.92 11.86
C LEU A 36 -1.71 9.73 12.12
N SER A 37 -1.24 9.05 11.08
CA SER A 37 -0.31 7.91 11.23
C SER A 37 1.09 8.30 11.72
N MET A 38 1.47 9.58 11.59
CA MET A 38 2.72 10.12 12.16
C MET A 38 2.58 10.47 13.65
N ALA A 39 1.35 10.53 14.18
CA ALA A 39 1.11 10.71 15.61
C ALA A 39 1.19 9.35 16.32
N GLY A 40 2.37 9.09 16.92
CA GLY A 40 2.67 8.07 17.95
C GLY A 40 1.86 6.76 17.92
N PRO A 41 0.67 6.71 18.57
CA PRO A 41 -0.11 5.47 18.70
C PRO A 41 -0.65 4.88 17.38
N LEU A 42 -0.58 5.60 16.26
CA LEU A 42 -1.19 5.20 14.97
C LEU A 42 -0.17 4.71 13.92
N GLN A 43 1.07 4.38 14.31
CA GLN A 43 2.06 3.80 13.37
C GLN A 43 1.57 2.51 12.70
N TRP A 44 0.69 1.75 13.35
CA TRP A 44 -0.01 0.59 12.78
C TRP A 44 -0.87 0.94 11.54
N VAL A 45 -1.35 2.18 11.41
CA VAL A 45 -2.09 2.67 10.23
C VAL A 45 -1.17 2.87 9.03
N LEU A 46 0.11 3.16 9.27
CA LEU A 46 1.15 3.24 8.25
C LEU A 46 1.48 1.85 7.70
N VAL A 47 1.69 0.88 8.60
CA VAL A 47 2.07 -0.50 8.26
C VAL A 47 0.92 -1.29 7.63
N SER A 48 -0.34 -1.00 8.00
CA SER A 48 -1.54 -1.64 7.43
C SER A 48 -1.93 -1.14 6.04
N GLY A 49 -1.23 -0.13 5.51
CA GLY A 49 -1.45 0.46 4.19
C GLY A 49 -2.69 1.33 4.02
N LEU A 50 -3.36 1.64 5.13
CA LEU A 50 -4.49 2.58 5.18
C LEU A 50 -4.05 4.05 5.02
N ALA A 51 -2.87 4.42 5.53
CA ALA A 51 -2.36 5.78 5.44
C ALA A 51 -2.01 6.25 4.01
N PRO A 52 -1.29 5.45 3.17
CA PRO A 52 -0.95 5.89 1.81
C PRO A 52 -2.07 5.66 0.79
N ALA A 53 -3.04 4.77 1.05
CA ALA A 53 -4.19 4.53 0.17
C ALA A 53 -4.88 5.81 -0.39
N PRO A 54 -5.27 6.79 0.43
CA PRO A 54 -5.89 8.01 -0.07
C PRO A 54 -4.95 8.83 -0.97
N ILE A 55 -3.64 8.82 -0.72
CA ILE A 55 -2.62 9.51 -1.54
C ILE A 55 -2.44 8.82 -2.88
N ILE A 56 -2.44 7.49 -2.90
CA ILE A 56 -2.42 6.68 -4.14
C ILE A 56 -3.61 7.08 -5.02
N GLY A 57 -4.82 7.14 -4.46
CA GLY A 57 -6.01 7.57 -5.22
C GLY A 57 -5.98 9.04 -5.66
N LEU A 58 -5.40 9.94 -4.85
CA LEU A 58 -5.23 11.35 -5.21
C LEU A 58 -4.22 11.53 -6.36
N LEU A 59 -3.06 10.87 -6.29
CA LEU A 59 -2.06 10.90 -7.36
C LEU A 59 -2.63 10.30 -8.63
N ALA A 60 -3.35 9.19 -8.53
CA ALA A 60 -4.03 8.61 -9.68
C ALA A 60 -5.03 9.61 -10.30
N ALA A 61 -5.80 10.34 -9.50
CA ALA A 61 -6.71 11.37 -9.99
C ALA A 61 -5.99 12.54 -10.69
N ILE A 62 -4.85 12.99 -10.16
CA ILE A 62 -4.01 14.03 -10.79
C ILE A 62 -3.49 13.56 -12.16
N GLN A 63 -3.03 12.31 -12.27
CA GLN A 63 -2.53 11.80 -13.54
C GLN A 63 -3.65 11.57 -14.56
N VAL A 64 -4.85 11.22 -14.11
CA VAL A 64 -6.04 11.19 -14.96
C VAL A 64 -6.39 12.59 -15.47
N GLU A 65 -6.32 13.63 -14.64
CA GLU A 65 -6.52 15.03 -15.10
C GLU A 65 -5.47 15.46 -16.13
N ARG A 66 -4.25 14.94 -16.04
CA ARG A 66 -3.17 15.18 -17.00
C ARG A 66 -3.29 14.38 -18.30
N GLY A 67 -4.34 13.57 -18.47
CA GLY A 67 -4.58 12.78 -19.67
C GLY A 67 -3.58 11.65 -19.88
N ARG A 68 -2.95 11.15 -18.82
CA ARG A 68 -1.97 10.05 -18.91
C ARG A 68 -2.64 8.69 -19.08
N GLU A 69 -1.88 7.76 -19.64
CA GLU A 69 -2.29 6.37 -19.83
C GLU A 69 -2.28 5.57 -18.51
N PHE A 70 -2.95 4.42 -18.51
CA PHE A 70 -3.22 3.63 -17.31
C PHE A 70 -1.96 3.26 -16.53
N GLY A 71 -0.91 2.70 -17.13
CA GLY A 71 0.25 2.32 -16.33
C GLY A 71 1.13 3.52 -15.92
N GLN A 72 1.13 4.65 -16.62
CA GLN A 72 1.76 5.88 -16.14
C GLN A 72 1.05 6.40 -14.88
N ILE A 73 -0.30 6.29 -14.87
CA ILE A 73 -1.10 6.57 -13.69
C ILE A 73 -0.70 5.64 -12.55
N ILE A 74 -0.62 4.33 -12.78
CA ILE A 74 -0.29 3.35 -11.74
C ILE A 74 1.17 3.47 -11.27
N ALA A 75 2.12 3.67 -12.16
CA ALA A 75 3.54 3.82 -11.85
C ALA A 75 3.75 5.01 -10.89
N LEU A 76 3.16 6.16 -11.23
CA LEU A 76 3.25 7.36 -10.41
C LEU A 76 2.40 7.27 -9.13
N ALA A 77 1.26 6.58 -9.17
CA ALA A 77 0.44 6.33 -7.99
C ALA A 77 1.10 5.31 -7.03
N SER A 78 2.02 4.47 -7.51
CA SER A 78 2.77 3.52 -6.67
C SER A 78 3.96 4.13 -5.94
N VAL A 79 4.37 5.36 -6.31
CA VAL A 79 5.51 6.07 -5.70
C VAL A 79 5.42 6.19 -4.17
N PRO A 80 4.26 6.53 -3.55
CA PRO A 80 4.14 6.52 -2.10
C PRO A 80 4.39 5.14 -1.48
N GLY A 81 3.96 4.07 -2.15
CA GLY A 81 4.22 2.70 -1.72
C GLY A 81 5.70 2.33 -1.82
N LEU A 82 6.39 2.79 -2.87
CA LEU A 82 7.83 2.60 -3.04
C LEU A 82 8.62 3.38 -1.98
N ALA A 83 8.27 4.63 -1.75
CA ALA A 83 8.88 5.47 -0.71
C ALA A 83 8.70 4.85 0.68
N LEU A 84 7.52 4.29 0.97
CA LEU A 84 7.26 3.59 2.22
C LEU A 84 8.10 2.31 2.33
N ALA A 85 8.23 1.53 1.25
CA ALA A 85 9.09 0.35 1.23
C ALA A 85 10.58 0.70 1.44
N LEU A 86 11.08 1.77 0.81
CA LEU A 86 12.44 2.25 1.03
C LEU A 86 12.64 2.77 2.45
N MET A 87 11.67 3.49 3.00
CA MET A 87 11.69 3.93 4.40
C MET A 87 11.75 2.71 5.33
N LEU A 88 10.89 1.72 5.12
CA LEU A 88 10.90 0.47 5.88
C LEU A 88 12.25 -0.23 5.76
N MET A 89 12.84 -0.31 4.57
CA MET A 89 14.15 -0.91 4.36
C MET A 89 15.27 -0.17 5.12
N MET A 90 15.18 1.16 5.24
CA MET A 90 16.12 1.95 6.05
C MET A 90 15.86 1.86 7.56
N THR A 91 14.61 1.67 8.00
CA THR A 91 14.23 1.62 9.42
C THR A 91 14.32 0.21 10.02
N ILE A 92 14.09 -0.84 9.24
CA ILE A 92 14.22 -2.26 9.64
C ILE A 92 15.69 -2.63 9.94
N GLY A 93 16.63 -1.75 9.58
CA GLY A 93 18.05 -1.84 9.92
C GLY A 93 18.42 -1.57 11.39
N GLY A 94 17.48 -1.29 12.31
CA GLY A 94 17.80 -1.19 13.75
C GLY A 94 16.59 -1.31 14.67
N PRO A 95 16.75 -1.34 16.00
CA PRO A 95 17.74 -2.04 16.83
C PRO A 95 17.27 -3.48 17.18
N GLY A 96 18.13 -4.30 17.81
CA GLY A 96 17.84 -5.70 18.16
C GLY A 96 16.60 -5.95 19.04
N GLU A 97 16.04 -4.92 19.67
CA GLU A 97 14.85 -5.02 20.53
C GLU A 97 13.57 -5.43 19.78
N GLN A 98 13.30 -4.87 18.59
CA GLN A 98 12.13 -5.29 17.79
C GLN A 98 12.23 -6.73 17.31
N ARG A 99 13.46 -7.24 17.12
CA ARG A 99 13.70 -8.63 16.74
C ARG A 99 13.45 -9.58 17.91
N GLN A 100 13.84 -9.18 19.12
CA GLN A 100 13.58 -9.93 20.35
C GLN A 100 12.09 -9.95 20.69
N GLU A 101 11.37 -8.84 20.56
CA GLU A 101 9.92 -8.83 20.80
C GLU A 101 9.15 -9.73 19.81
N LEU A 102 9.57 -9.77 18.55
CA LEU A 102 9.00 -10.67 17.54
C LEU A 102 9.35 -12.14 17.79
N SER A 103 10.59 -12.45 18.20
CA SER A 103 10.96 -13.83 18.56
C SER A 103 10.18 -14.32 19.76
N ASP A 104 10.01 -13.48 20.78
CA ASP A 104 9.30 -13.82 22.01
C ASP A 104 7.81 -14.07 21.72
N GLN A 105 7.16 -13.21 20.92
CA GLN A 105 5.76 -13.40 20.51
C GLN A 105 5.54 -14.66 19.66
N ILE A 106 6.47 -14.98 18.75
CA ILE A 106 6.38 -16.18 17.92
C ILE A 106 6.63 -17.44 18.77
N GLN A 107 7.58 -17.39 19.70
CA GLN A 107 7.87 -18.49 20.61
C GLN A 107 6.71 -18.76 21.59
N GLU A 108 6.05 -17.70 22.07
CA GLU A 108 4.83 -17.79 22.89
C GLU A 108 3.64 -18.35 22.09
N SER A 109 3.52 -17.95 20.82
CA SER A 109 2.49 -18.48 19.90
C SER A 109 2.73 -19.95 19.52
N LEU A 110 3.99 -20.37 19.32
CA LEU A 110 4.33 -21.76 18.99
C LEU A 110 4.22 -22.69 20.20
N SER A 111 4.61 -22.22 21.38
CA SER A 111 4.48 -22.97 22.64
C SER A 111 3.01 -23.15 23.04
N SER A 112 2.16 -22.14 22.83
CA SER A 112 0.72 -22.25 23.06
C SER A 112 0.00 -23.18 22.08
N MET A 113 0.58 -23.44 20.89
CA MET A 113 0.08 -24.42 19.92
C MET A 113 0.65 -25.84 20.11
N GLY A 114 1.50 -26.05 21.12
CA GLY A 114 2.09 -27.36 21.42
C GLY A 114 3.12 -27.85 20.39
N ALA A 115 3.63 -26.95 19.54
CA ALA A 115 4.65 -27.28 18.56
C ALA A 115 6.04 -27.31 19.22
N GLN A 116 6.95 -28.16 18.72
CA GLN A 116 8.35 -28.14 19.13
C GLN A 116 8.94 -26.77 18.81
N VAL A 117 9.45 -26.09 19.84
CA VAL A 117 10.10 -24.78 19.72
C VAL A 117 11.36 -24.97 18.85
N PRO A 118 11.45 -24.32 17.68
CA PRO A 118 12.64 -24.37 16.83
C PRO A 118 13.86 -23.81 17.58
N ASP A 119 15.07 -24.26 17.23
CA ASP A 119 16.30 -23.67 17.76
C ASP A 119 16.30 -22.15 17.54
N ALA A 120 16.74 -21.40 18.57
CA ALA A 120 16.71 -19.95 18.57
C ALA A 120 17.41 -19.35 17.33
N GLU A 121 18.49 -19.99 16.86
CA GLU A 121 19.21 -19.58 15.65
C GLU A 121 18.39 -19.76 14.36
N GLN A 122 17.60 -20.84 14.24
CA GLN A 122 16.71 -21.05 13.10
C GLN A 122 15.53 -20.07 13.12
N LEU A 123 14.95 -19.83 14.31
CA LEU A 123 13.89 -18.84 14.47
C LEU A 123 14.38 -17.44 14.08
N GLN A 124 15.60 -17.09 14.48
CA GLN A 124 16.21 -15.81 14.21
C GLN A 124 16.57 -15.63 12.72
N GLN A 125 17.04 -16.70 12.04
CA GLN A 125 17.22 -16.68 10.58
C GLN A 125 15.90 -16.50 9.83
N VAL A 126 14.81 -17.14 10.27
CA VAL A 126 13.49 -16.98 9.65
C VAL A 126 12.97 -15.56 9.85
N ILE A 127 13.13 -15.00 11.05
CA ILE A 127 12.76 -13.61 11.35
C ILE A 127 13.57 -12.64 10.49
N ASP A 128 14.88 -12.83 10.35
CA ASP A 128 15.72 -11.98 9.50
C ASP A 128 15.31 -12.07 8.03
N LEU A 129 14.97 -13.26 7.53
CA LEU A 129 14.45 -13.46 6.17
C LEU A 129 13.09 -12.79 5.98
N MET A 130 12.19 -12.90 6.96
CA MET A 130 10.88 -12.23 6.93
C MET A 130 11.03 -10.71 6.95
N LEU A 131 11.93 -10.17 7.78
CA LEU A 131 12.22 -8.73 7.85
C LEU A 131 12.85 -8.21 6.56
N GLN A 132 13.68 -9.01 5.87
CA GLN A 132 14.20 -8.66 4.55
C GLN A 132 13.13 -8.69 3.46
N LEU A 133 12.16 -9.61 3.53
CA LEU A 133 11.07 -9.71 2.55
C LEU A 133 9.96 -8.67 2.78
N PHE A 134 9.81 -8.19 4.01
CA PHE A 134 8.69 -7.34 4.44
C PHE A 134 8.54 -6.05 3.61
N PRO A 135 9.61 -5.29 3.29
CA PRO A 135 9.49 -4.09 2.45
C PRO A 135 9.00 -4.39 1.04
N GLY A 136 9.48 -5.49 0.44
CA GLY A 136 9.07 -5.92 -0.89
C GLY A 136 7.60 -6.34 -0.91
N MET A 137 7.17 -7.09 0.10
CA MET A 137 5.77 -7.48 0.27
C MET A 137 4.85 -6.28 0.52
N ALA A 138 5.30 -5.30 1.31
CA ALA A 138 4.57 -4.04 1.52
C ALA A 138 4.40 -3.28 0.20
N TYR A 139 5.46 -3.14 -0.60
CA TYR A 139 5.37 -2.50 -1.92
C TYR A 139 4.40 -3.23 -2.86
N LEU A 140 4.51 -4.56 -2.98
CA LEU A 140 3.62 -5.37 -3.81
C LEU A 140 2.16 -5.24 -3.38
N SER A 141 1.90 -5.20 -2.07
CA SER A 141 0.55 -5.00 -1.54
C SER A 141 -0.02 -3.63 -1.93
N MET A 142 0.79 -2.57 -1.88
CA MET A 142 0.36 -1.21 -2.25
C MET A 142 0.12 -1.09 -3.75
N LEU A 143 0.98 -1.72 -4.55
CA LEU A 143 0.85 -1.78 -5.99
C LEU A 143 -0.44 -2.54 -6.37
N PHE A 144 -0.73 -3.63 -5.68
CA PHE A 144 -2.00 -4.34 -5.82
C PHE A 144 -3.20 -3.45 -5.46
N VAL A 145 -3.14 -2.72 -4.34
CA VAL A 145 -4.18 -1.78 -3.92
C VAL A 145 -4.38 -0.65 -4.95
N ALA A 146 -3.30 -0.13 -5.54
CA ALA A 146 -3.38 0.88 -6.59
C ALA A 146 -4.09 0.35 -7.85
N VAL A 147 -3.68 -0.83 -8.34
CA VAL A 147 -4.23 -1.45 -9.55
C VAL A 147 -5.69 -1.82 -9.36
N VAL A 148 -6.01 -2.55 -8.28
CA VAL A 148 -7.37 -3.03 -8.02
C VAL A 148 -8.27 -1.87 -7.61
N GLY A 149 -7.79 -0.94 -6.80
CA GLY A 149 -8.53 0.27 -6.41
C GLY A 149 -8.90 1.13 -7.61
N TYR A 150 -7.98 1.32 -8.56
CA TYR A 150 -8.28 2.02 -9.81
C TYR A 150 -9.31 1.29 -10.66
N ARG A 151 -9.23 -0.04 -10.77
CA ARG A 151 -10.21 -0.84 -11.53
C ARG A 151 -11.61 -0.77 -10.92
N ILE A 152 -11.71 -0.84 -9.59
CA ILE A 152 -12.97 -0.63 -8.87
C ILE A 152 -13.50 0.79 -9.13
N ALA A 153 -12.64 1.79 -9.08
CA ALA A 153 -13.04 3.17 -9.37
C ALA A 153 -13.52 3.32 -10.82
N SER A 154 -12.85 2.69 -11.79
CA SER A 154 -13.26 2.65 -13.20
C SER A 154 -14.64 2.02 -13.37
N SER A 155 -14.89 0.85 -12.75
CA SER A 155 -16.21 0.19 -12.83
C SER A 155 -17.31 1.04 -12.20
N VAL A 156 -17.04 1.66 -11.05
CA VAL A 156 -18.01 2.54 -10.38
C VAL A 156 -18.21 3.83 -11.17
N SER A 157 -17.17 4.39 -11.77
CA SER A 157 -17.23 5.61 -12.59
C SER A 157 -18.14 5.44 -13.81
N ALA A 158 -18.10 4.26 -14.44
CA ALA A 158 -18.99 3.91 -15.54
C ALA A 158 -20.46 3.92 -15.10
N ALA A 159 -20.76 3.46 -13.89
CA ALA A 159 -22.11 3.49 -13.33
C ALA A 159 -22.63 4.91 -13.00
N ILE A 160 -21.72 5.88 -12.83
CA ILE A 160 -22.06 7.29 -12.52
C ILE A 160 -21.80 8.25 -13.69
N ASN A 161 -21.72 7.74 -14.93
CA ASN A 161 -21.46 8.52 -16.16
C ASN A 161 -20.20 9.40 -16.10
N MET A 162 -19.15 8.91 -15.44
CA MET A 162 -17.90 9.64 -15.25
C MET A 162 -16.79 8.99 -16.07
N SER A 163 -16.05 9.79 -16.84
CA SER A 163 -14.97 9.29 -17.68
C SER A 163 -13.68 9.07 -16.86
N LEU A 164 -13.27 7.81 -16.77
CA LEU A 164 -11.93 7.40 -16.36
C LEU A 164 -11.26 6.64 -17.51
N PRO A 165 -9.93 6.76 -17.69
CA PRO A 165 -9.18 5.93 -18.62
C PRO A 165 -9.49 4.44 -18.39
N VAL A 166 -9.72 3.71 -19.47
CA VAL A 166 -10.04 2.29 -19.39
C VAL A 166 -8.78 1.54 -18.94
N PRO A 167 -8.85 0.75 -17.85
CA PRO A 167 -7.70 0.01 -17.38
C PRO A 167 -7.30 -1.06 -18.40
N THR A 168 -6.01 -1.14 -18.72
CA THR A 168 -5.44 -2.16 -19.61
C THR A 168 -5.79 -3.56 -19.08
N PRO A 169 -6.18 -4.53 -19.94
CA PRO A 169 -6.50 -5.88 -19.48
C PRO A 169 -5.27 -6.52 -18.81
N MET A 170 -5.47 -7.16 -17.66
CA MET A 170 -4.39 -7.71 -16.82
C MET A 170 -3.44 -8.65 -17.59
N ARG A 171 -3.92 -9.38 -18.60
CA ARG A 171 -3.10 -10.26 -19.44
C ARG A 171 -2.07 -9.52 -20.30
N GLN A 172 -2.33 -8.26 -20.62
CA GLN A 172 -1.48 -7.41 -21.45
C GLN A 172 -0.73 -6.35 -20.64
N TRP A 173 -1.06 -6.21 -19.35
CA TRP A 173 -0.44 -5.22 -18.50
C TRP A 173 0.92 -5.71 -17.99
N ARG A 174 1.98 -4.97 -18.32
CA ARG A 174 3.34 -5.21 -17.84
C ARG A 174 3.83 -3.93 -17.17
N LEU A 175 4.09 -4.00 -15.87
CA LEU A 175 4.59 -2.86 -15.10
C LEU A 175 5.88 -2.27 -15.71
N TRP A 176 6.74 -3.15 -16.24
CA TRP A 176 8.05 -2.84 -16.78
C TRP A 176 8.00 -2.07 -18.10
N ASP A 177 6.98 -2.30 -18.93
CA ASP A 177 6.84 -1.62 -20.23
C ASP A 177 6.58 -0.12 -20.07
N GLU A 178 6.10 0.32 -18.89
CA GLU A 178 5.78 1.71 -18.61
C GLU A 178 6.79 2.41 -17.67
N MET A 179 7.78 1.68 -17.14
CA MET A 179 8.91 2.25 -16.39
C MET A 179 10.08 2.65 -17.29
N ILE A 180 10.11 2.15 -18.54
CA ILE A 180 11.16 2.40 -19.53
C ILE A 180 10.65 3.47 -20.50
N TRP A 181 10.49 4.70 -20.03
CA TRP A 181 10.27 5.88 -20.89
C TRP A 181 10.67 7.18 -20.19
#